data_AF-A0A8I1X2Z8-F1
#
_entry.id   AF-A0A8I1X2Z8-F1
#
_cell.length_a   1.000
_cell.length_b   1.000
_cell.length_c   1.000
_cell.angle_alpha   90.00
_cell.angle_beta   90.00
_cell.angle_gamma   90.00
#
_symmetry.space_group_name_H-M   'P 1'
#
loop_
_entity.id
_entity.type
_entity.pdbx_description
1 polymer ?
#
loop_
_entity_poly.entity_id
_entity_poly.type
_entity_poly.pdbx_seq_one_letter_code
_entity_poly.pdbx_strand_id
1 'polypeptide(L)'
;MQNKLSFHQSSVSLEIIGLPDYSNNENKDQISIISQWKLTIVDKPLIEGKIEHLGPIMDAFYIYSNLLIKNEIPIYESKLIDIKADNIHIHNIVLKSSKANVKPLVLKIGNSLLSDTINCFDQLNESPKVRIKKTDTLTKIPKKLKFGLNKKVKFFNFFIPPFFAICSLILFSSSFIYFYSPFENIEKKELTNPK
;
A
#
# COMPACT_ATOMS: atom_id res chain seq x y z
N MET A 1 -8.98 13.95 28.80
CA MET A 1 -8.24 14.42 27.60
C MET A 1 -8.40 13.36 26.52
N GLN A 2 -8.92 13.72 25.35
CA GLN A 2 -9.01 12.81 24.20
C GLN A 2 -7.72 12.89 23.40
N ASN A 3 -7.23 11.74 22.95
CA ASN A 3 -6.10 11.63 22.05
C ASN A 3 -6.58 11.65 20.61
N LYS A 4 -5.73 12.18 19.74
CA LYS A 4 -5.96 12.24 18.32
C LYS A 4 -4.72 11.72 17.60
N LEU A 5 -4.92 10.76 16.70
CA LEU A 5 -3.88 10.21 15.86
C LEU A 5 -4.31 10.30 14.40
N SER A 6 -3.44 10.82 13.54
CA SER A 6 -3.70 10.96 12.11
C SER A 6 -2.74 10.12 11.28
N PHE A 7 -3.26 9.57 10.19
CA PHE A 7 -2.56 8.79 9.18
C PHE A 7 -2.74 9.49 7.85
N HIS A 8 -1.64 9.83 7.20
CA HIS A 8 -1.65 10.64 6.01
C HIS A 8 -1.10 9.85 4.83
N GLN A 9 -1.72 10.03 3.68
CA GLN A 9 -1.23 9.52 2.41
C GLN A 9 -1.63 10.47 1.30
N SER A 10 -0.67 11.23 0.76
CA SER A 10 -0.84 12.16 -0.37
C SER A 10 -2.12 13.02 -0.25
N SER A 11 -3.23 12.60 -0.84
CA SER A 11 -4.51 13.34 -0.90
C SER A 11 -5.57 12.86 0.10
N VAL A 12 -5.21 11.97 1.03
CA VAL A 12 -6.12 11.38 2.01
C VAL A 12 -5.52 11.46 3.42
N SER A 13 -6.38 11.74 4.40
CA SER A 13 -6.04 11.76 5.82
C SER A 13 -7.11 11.03 6.63
N LEU A 14 -6.70 10.02 7.39
CA LEU A 14 -7.54 9.31 8.35
C LEU A 14 -7.16 9.73 9.76
N GLU A 15 -8.13 10.20 10.52
CA GLU A 15 -7.97 10.64 11.88
C GLU A 15 -8.80 9.79 12.82
N ILE A 16 -8.17 9.29 13.88
CA ILE A 16 -8.79 8.50 14.94
C ILE A 16 -8.74 9.31 16.23
N ILE A 17 -9.90 9.46 16.85
CA ILE A 17 -10.09 10.18 18.10
C ILE A 17 -10.57 9.17 19.15
N GLY A 18 -9.97 9.21 20.34
CA GLY A 18 -10.36 8.30 21.40
C GLY A 18 -9.61 8.50 22.70
N LEU A 19 -9.70 7.47 23.54
CA LEU A 19 -9.11 7.45 24.88
C LEU A 19 -8.22 6.20 25.05
N PRO A 20 -7.17 6.29 25.88
CA PRO A 20 -6.45 5.12 26.36
C PRO A 20 -7.33 4.34 27.33
N ASP A 21 -7.14 3.02 27.39
CA ASP A 21 -7.80 2.17 28.37
C ASP A 21 -6.95 2.10 29.66
N TYR A 22 -7.18 3.04 30.57
CA TYR A 22 -6.47 3.10 31.86
C TYR A 22 -6.73 1.86 32.74
N SER A 23 -7.83 1.15 32.54
CA SER A 23 -8.11 -0.09 33.30
C SER A 23 -7.11 -1.19 32.98
N ASN A 24 -6.51 -1.14 31.79
CA ASN A 24 -5.48 -2.07 31.32
C ASN A 24 -4.06 -1.50 31.41
N ASN A 25 -3.84 -0.48 32.24
CA ASN A 25 -2.54 0.17 32.47
C ASN A 25 -1.90 0.71 31.17
N GLU A 26 -2.72 1.14 30.22
CA GLU A 26 -2.24 1.63 28.93
C GLU A 26 -1.61 3.03 29.03
N ASN A 27 -0.66 3.28 28.13
CA ASN A 27 0.02 4.57 28.05
C ASN A 27 -0.94 5.69 27.66
N LYS A 28 -0.68 6.89 28.18
CA LYS A 28 -1.46 8.09 27.89
C LYS A 28 -1.55 8.44 26.40
N ASP A 29 -0.62 7.99 25.57
CA ASP A 29 -0.57 8.29 24.13
C ASP A 29 -1.24 7.22 23.26
N GLN A 30 -1.79 6.18 23.86
CA GLN A 30 -2.47 5.09 23.16
C GLN A 30 -3.96 5.39 22.98
N ILE A 31 -4.58 4.82 21.94
CA ILE A 31 -6.02 4.88 21.71
C ILE A 31 -6.55 3.45 21.64
N SER A 32 -7.32 3.05 22.63
CA SER A 32 -7.96 1.72 22.67
C SER A 32 -9.47 1.80 22.74
N ILE A 33 -10.00 2.95 23.16
CA ILE A 33 -11.42 3.27 23.13
C ILE A 33 -11.62 4.35 22.05
N ILE A 34 -11.97 3.93 20.84
CA ILE A 34 -12.19 4.83 19.70
C ILE A 34 -13.59 5.42 19.80
N SER A 35 -13.68 6.75 19.92
CA SER A 35 -14.95 7.47 19.99
C SER A 35 -15.44 7.89 18.60
N GLN A 36 -14.52 8.40 17.78
CA GLN A 36 -14.82 8.94 16.46
C GLN A 36 -13.66 8.71 15.50
N TRP A 37 -13.98 8.60 14.22
CA TRP A 37 -13.00 8.66 13.15
C TRP A 37 -13.46 9.63 12.06
N LYS A 38 -12.49 10.15 11.32
CA LYS A 38 -12.68 11.12 10.23
C LYS A 38 -11.78 10.75 9.06
N LEU A 39 -12.35 10.61 7.88
CA LEU A 39 -11.63 10.41 6.63
C LEU A 39 -11.83 11.65 5.76
N THR A 40 -10.73 12.36 5.55
CA THR A 40 -10.67 13.54 4.68
C THR A 40 -10.01 13.13 3.38
N ILE A 41 -10.69 13.37 2.27
CA ILE A 41 -10.17 13.17 0.91
C ILE A 41 -10.21 14.54 0.24
N VAL A 42 -9.12 14.94 -0.44
CA VAL A 42 -9.04 16.23 -1.13
C VAL A 42 -10.22 16.41 -2.10
N ASP A 43 -10.84 17.59 -2.07
CA ASP A 43 -12.02 17.97 -2.86
C ASP A 43 -13.21 17.02 -2.72
N LYS A 44 -13.34 16.35 -1.57
CA LYS A 44 -14.49 15.50 -1.24
C LYS A 44 -15.07 15.89 0.11
N PRO A 45 -16.37 15.63 0.33
CA PRO A 45 -17.00 15.81 1.61
C PRO A 45 -16.30 14.98 2.70
N LEU A 46 -16.23 15.53 3.90
CA LEU A 46 -15.72 14.82 5.08
C LEU A 46 -16.59 13.59 5.36
N ILE A 47 -15.94 12.44 5.54
CA ILE A 47 -16.60 11.20 5.93
C ILE A 47 -16.24 10.94 7.40
N GLU A 48 -17.24 10.76 8.26
CA GLU A 48 -16.99 10.52 9.68
C GLU A 48 -18.04 9.59 10.30
N GLY A 49 -17.67 8.96 11.41
CA GLY A 49 -18.57 8.04 12.09
C GLY A 49 -18.04 7.54 13.43
N LYS A 50 -18.79 6.60 14.00
CA LYS A 50 -18.40 5.84 15.20
C LYS A 50 -17.53 4.65 14.80
N ILE A 51 -16.84 4.07 15.79
CA ILE A 51 -16.01 2.86 15.60
C ILE A 51 -16.78 1.69 14.98
N GLU A 52 -18.06 1.55 15.31
CA GLU A 52 -18.97 0.53 14.74
C GLU A 52 -19.07 0.59 13.21
N HIS A 53 -18.85 1.76 12.61
CA HIS A 53 -18.91 1.95 11.16
C HIS A 53 -17.54 1.84 10.49
N LEU A 54 -16.44 2.03 11.24
CA LEU A 54 -15.09 2.04 10.66
C LEU A 54 -14.70 0.69 10.09
N GLY A 55 -14.93 -0.40 10.84
CA GLY A 55 -14.65 -1.77 10.39
C GLY A 55 -15.36 -2.13 9.08
N PRO A 56 -16.70 -2.03 9.00
CA PRO A 56 -17.44 -2.29 7.76
C PRO A 56 -16.99 -1.45 6.57
N ILE A 57 -16.61 -0.19 6.80
CA ILE A 57 -16.08 0.68 5.73
C ILE A 57 -14.71 0.20 5.27
N MET A 58 -13.78 -0.07 6.19
CA MET A 58 -12.47 -0.63 5.84
C MET A 58 -12.62 -1.94 5.05
N ASP A 59 -13.48 -2.85 5.52
CA ASP A 59 -13.76 -4.13 4.85
C ASP A 59 -14.30 -3.92 3.43
N ALA A 60 -15.21 -2.97 3.21
CA ALA A 60 -15.73 -2.67 1.89
C ALA A 60 -14.63 -2.25 0.91
N PHE A 61 -13.71 -1.36 1.32
CA PHE A 61 -12.59 -0.93 0.50
C PHE A 61 -11.59 -2.07 0.21
N TYR A 62 -11.29 -2.91 1.20
CA TYR A 62 -10.42 -4.07 1.01
C TYR A 62 -11.04 -5.13 0.08
N ILE A 63 -12.33 -5.44 0.25
CA ILE A 63 -13.02 -6.40 -0.60
C ILE A 63 -13.11 -5.84 -2.03
N TYR A 64 -13.50 -4.58 -2.17
CA TYR A 64 -13.60 -3.91 -3.47
C TYR A 64 -12.27 -3.89 -4.22
N SER A 65 -11.16 -3.52 -3.56
CA SER A 65 -9.84 -3.52 -4.19
C SER A 65 -9.39 -4.93 -4.63
N ASN A 66 -9.70 -5.96 -3.85
CA ASN A 66 -9.43 -7.33 -4.24
C ASN A 66 -10.28 -7.79 -5.44
N LEU A 67 -11.52 -7.34 -5.56
CA LEU A 67 -12.36 -7.57 -6.75
C LEU A 67 -11.79 -6.85 -7.97
N LEU A 68 -11.32 -5.61 -7.82
CA LEU A 68 -10.70 -4.83 -8.89
C LEU A 68 -9.47 -5.56 -9.48
N ILE A 69 -8.64 -6.18 -8.63
CA ILE A 69 -7.47 -6.97 -9.07
C ILE A 69 -7.87 -8.21 -9.88
N LYS A 70 -9.05 -8.78 -9.63
CA LYS A 70 -9.56 -9.99 -10.32
C LYS A 70 -10.16 -9.71 -11.70
N ASN A 71 -10.08 -8.46 -12.20
CA ASN A 71 -10.41 -8.07 -13.57
C ASN A 71 -11.89 -8.21 -13.99
N GLU A 72 -12.81 -8.28 -13.03
CA GLU A 72 -14.25 -8.09 -13.26
C GLU A 72 -14.63 -6.66 -12.88
N ILE A 73 -15.67 -6.08 -13.50
CA ILE A 73 -16.19 -4.75 -13.10
C ILE A 73 -16.67 -4.87 -11.64
N PRO A 74 -15.90 -4.38 -10.65
CA PRO A 74 -16.17 -4.73 -9.27
C PRO A 74 -17.40 -3.99 -8.78
N ILE A 75 -18.31 -4.75 -8.17
CA ILE A 75 -19.49 -4.24 -7.47
C ILE A 75 -19.43 -4.80 -6.06
N TYR A 76 -19.44 -3.88 -5.09
CA TYR A 76 -19.61 -4.19 -3.69
C TYR A 76 -20.86 -3.47 -3.19
N GLU A 77 -21.76 -4.19 -2.53
CA GLU A 77 -22.98 -3.62 -1.96
C GLU A 77 -23.14 -4.09 -0.52
N SER A 78 -23.53 -3.17 0.36
CA SER A 78 -23.80 -3.47 1.76
C SER A 78 -24.83 -2.52 2.34
N LYS A 79 -25.16 -2.73 3.63
CA LYS A 79 -26.10 -1.86 4.36
C LYS A 79 -25.56 -0.44 4.56
N LEU A 80 -24.24 -0.27 4.69
CA LEU A 80 -23.61 1.01 5.04
C LEU A 80 -22.88 1.68 3.87
N ILE A 81 -22.34 0.89 2.94
CA ILE A 81 -21.52 1.40 1.85
C ILE A 81 -21.68 0.52 0.61
N ASP A 82 -21.91 1.15 -0.54
CA ASP A 82 -21.78 0.51 -1.85
C ASP A 82 -20.60 1.13 -2.59
N ILE A 83 -19.84 0.32 -3.31
CA ILE A 83 -18.73 0.75 -4.15
C ILE A 83 -18.87 0.08 -5.51
N LYS A 84 -18.95 0.88 -6.57
CA LYS A 84 -19.12 0.43 -7.95
C LYS A 84 -18.11 1.12 -8.84
N ALA A 85 -17.53 0.39 -9.79
CA ALA A 85 -16.75 1.03 -10.85
C ALA A 85 -17.69 1.67 -11.88
N ASP A 86 -17.59 2.99 -12.07
CA ASP A 86 -18.23 3.66 -13.21
C ASP A 86 -17.42 3.36 -14.49
N ASN A 87 -16.09 3.32 -14.37
CA ASN A 87 -15.15 2.91 -15.40
C ASN A 87 -13.85 2.38 -14.77
N ILE A 88 -12.80 2.12 -15.56
CA ILE A 88 -11.51 1.55 -15.12
C ILE A 88 -10.75 2.48 -14.13
N HIS A 89 -11.08 3.78 -14.12
CA HIS A 89 -10.36 4.80 -13.37
C HIS A 89 -11.21 5.51 -12.31
N ILE A 90 -12.54 5.37 -12.34
CA ILE A 90 -13.48 6.11 -11.50
C ILE A 90 -14.37 5.12 -10.75
N HIS A 91 -14.40 5.28 -9.43
CA HIS A 91 -15.19 4.49 -8.51
C HIS A 91 -16.25 5.36 -7.85
N ASN A 92 -17.50 4.94 -7.97
CA ASN A 92 -18.63 5.56 -7.30
C ASN A 92 -18.86 4.89 -5.95
N ILE A 93 -18.79 5.68 -4.88
CA ILE A 93 -19.00 5.25 -3.51
C ILE A 93 -20.29 5.90 -3.01
N VAL A 94 -21.19 5.07 -2.49
CA VAL A 94 -22.46 5.49 -1.90
C VAL A 94 -22.45 5.11 -0.42
N LEU A 95 -22.34 6.11 0.45
CA LEU A 95 -22.43 5.93 1.90
C LEU A 95 -23.88 6.11 2.36
N LYS A 96 -24.43 5.06 2.96
CA LYS A 96 -25.79 5.01 3.49
C LYS A 96 -25.76 5.33 4.98
N SER A 97 -26.60 6.28 5.39
CA SER A 97 -26.74 6.61 6.81
C SER A 97 -27.45 5.47 7.55
N SER A 98 -27.07 5.24 8.80
CA SER A 98 -27.82 4.38 9.71
C SER A 98 -29.11 5.02 10.25
N LYS A 99 -29.30 6.33 10.02
CA LYS A 99 -30.50 7.08 10.44
C LYS A 99 -31.54 7.10 9.31
N ALA A 100 -32.82 6.94 9.68
CA ALA A 100 -33.94 7.08 8.75
C ALA A 100 -34.00 8.51 8.16
N ASN A 101 -34.48 8.61 6.92
CA ASN A 101 -34.65 9.87 6.17
C ASN A 101 -33.38 10.71 5.91
N VAL A 102 -32.18 10.15 6.05
CA VAL A 102 -30.95 10.84 5.64
C VAL A 102 -30.57 10.39 4.23
N LYS A 103 -30.41 11.35 3.32
CA LYS A 103 -29.99 11.09 1.93
C LYS A 103 -28.58 10.46 1.93
N PRO A 104 -28.33 9.42 1.12
CA PRO A 104 -27.00 8.85 0.97
C PRO A 104 -25.99 9.87 0.45
N LEU A 105 -24.75 9.78 0.93
CA LEU A 105 -23.64 10.58 0.43
C LEU A 105 -23.00 9.84 -0.75
N VAL A 106 -23.00 10.48 -1.91
CA VAL A 106 -22.42 9.92 -3.14
C VAL A 106 -21.12 10.66 -3.44
N LEU A 107 -20.05 9.91 -3.65
CA LEU A 107 -18.73 10.45 -3.95
C LEU A 107 -18.04 9.62 -5.04
N LYS A 108 -17.37 10.32 -5.96
CA LYS A 108 -16.56 9.69 -7.01
C LYS A 108 -15.08 9.86 -6.69
N ILE A 109 -14.34 8.78 -6.72
CA ILE A 109 -12.89 8.79 -6.48
C ILE A 109 -12.14 8.08 -7.60
N GLY A 110 -10.91 8.53 -7.87
CA GLY A 110 -10.02 7.88 -8.82
C GLY A 110 -9.20 6.75 -8.20
N ASN A 111 -8.49 5.98 -9.03
CA ASN A 111 -7.58 4.92 -8.58
C ASN A 111 -6.54 5.40 -7.55
N SER A 112 -6.01 6.62 -7.72
CA SER A 112 -5.04 7.22 -6.78
C SER A 112 -5.66 7.42 -5.40
N LEU A 113 -6.82 8.07 -5.33
CA LEU A 113 -7.55 8.30 -4.08
C LEU A 113 -8.00 7.00 -3.41
N LEU A 114 -8.38 5.99 -4.21
CA LEU A 114 -8.70 4.65 -3.70
C LEU A 114 -7.48 4.02 -3.02
N SER A 115 -6.32 4.04 -3.70
CA SER A 115 -5.06 3.53 -3.15
C SER A 115 -4.63 4.29 -1.91
N ASP A 116 -4.73 5.63 -1.92
CA ASP A 116 -4.37 6.46 -0.78
C ASP A 116 -5.25 6.16 0.44
N THR A 117 -6.55 5.95 0.22
CA THR A 117 -7.50 5.56 1.27
C THR A 117 -7.15 4.21 1.89
N ILE A 118 -6.85 3.20 1.07
CA ILE A 118 -6.44 1.87 1.53
C ILE A 118 -5.13 1.96 2.33
N ASN A 119 -4.16 2.74 1.86
CA ASN A 119 -2.90 2.95 2.57
C ASN A 119 -3.11 3.58 3.96
N CYS A 120 -4.01 4.55 4.11
CA CYS A 120 -4.37 5.09 5.42
C CYS A 120 -4.97 4.02 6.35
N PHE A 121 -5.81 3.11 5.83
CA PHE A 121 -6.35 1.98 6.60
C PHE A 121 -5.29 0.96 6.99
N ASP A 122 -4.31 0.71 6.12
CA ASP A 122 -3.18 -0.17 6.42
C ASP A 122 -2.30 0.42 7.52
N GLN A 123 -1.97 1.71 7.44
CA GLN A 123 -1.23 2.41 8.51
C GLN A 123 -1.95 2.32 9.87
N LEU A 124 -3.28 2.49 9.87
CA LEU A 124 -4.10 2.32 11.07
C LEU A 124 -3.99 0.89 11.63
N ASN A 125 -4.12 -0.12 10.78
CA ASN A 125 -4.05 -1.53 11.15
C ASN A 125 -2.66 -1.96 11.67
N GLU A 126 -1.60 -1.31 11.21
CA GLU A 126 -0.22 -1.57 11.62
C GLU A 126 0.22 -0.74 12.83
N SER A 127 -0.51 0.33 13.17
CA SER A 127 -0.15 1.24 14.25
C SER A 127 -0.25 0.57 15.62
N PRO A 128 0.84 0.49 16.40
CA PRO A 128 0.78 0.00 17.78
C PRO A 128 0.07 1.01 18.72
N LYS A 129 -0.11 2.25 18.27
CA LYS A 129 -0.74 3.33 19.04
C LYS A 129 -2.26 3.25 19.06
N VAL A 130 -2.87 2.49 18.12
CA VAL A 130 -4.32 2.32 18.06
C VAL A 130 -4.67 0.85 18.15
N ARG A 131 -5.44 0.46 19.17
CA ARG A 131 -5.93 -0.91 19.31
C ARG A 131 -7.36 -1.00 18.81
N ILE A 132 -7.52 -1.54 17.61
CA ILE A 132 -8.84 -1.92 17.09
C ILE A 132 -9.06 -3.39 17.46
N LYS A 133 -10.11 -3.67 18.24
CA LYS A 133 -10.59 -5.04 18.42
C LYS A 133 -11.02 -5.54 17.05
N LYS A 134 -10.20 -6.40 16.44
CA LYS A 134 -10.54 -7.05 15.18
C LYS A 134 -11.77 -7.90 15.45
N THR A 135 -12.92 -7.48 14.94
CA THR A 135 -14.07 -8.37 14.87
C THR A 135 -13.69 -9.50 13.92
N ASP A 136 -14.08 -10.73 14.23
CA ASP A 136 -13.76 -11.94 13.45
C ASP A 136 -14.23 -11.87 11.98
N THR A 137 -14.97 -10.80 11.62
CA THR A 137 -15.41 -10.45 10.28
C THR A 137 -14.37 -9.74 9.43
N LEU A 138 -13.21 -9.33 9.98
CA LEU A 138 -12.06 -8.93 9.16
C LEU A 138 -11.71 -10.18 8.36
N THR A 139 -12.31 -10.24 7.18
CA THR A 139 -12.20 -11.35 6.24
C THR A 139 -10.75 -11.75 6.16
N LYS A 140 -10.49 -13.03 5.92
CA LYS A 140 -9.16 -13.55 5.59
C LYS A 140 -8.65 -12.88 4.31
N ILE A 141 -8.37 -11.58 4.37
CA ILE A 141 -7.59 -10.84 3.41
C ILE A 141 -6.26 -11.56 3.47
N PRO A 142 -5.83 -12.21 2.38
CA PRO A 142 -4.52 -12.83 2.39
C PRO A 142 -3.55 -11.74 2.78
N LYS A 143 -2.72 -11.97 3.82
CA LYS A 143 -1.61 -11.11 4.27
C LYS A 143 -0.51 -10.96 3.18
N LYS A 144 -0.89 -10.91 1.90
CA LYS A 144 -0.08 -10.86 0.70
C LYS A 144 -0.27 -9.53 -0.02
N LEU A 145 -0.24 -8.43 0.73
CA LEU A 145 0.36 -7.20 0.21
C LEU A 145 1.38 -6.61 1.19
N LYS A 146 2.01 -7.45 2.02
CA LYS A 146 3.37 -7.12 2.41
C LYS A 146 4.19 -7.16 1.13
N PHE A 147 4.86 -6.06 0.79
CA PHE A 147 6.15 -6.10 0.09
C PHE A 147 7.20 -6.85 0.94
N GLY A 148 6.83 -8.02 1.47
CA GLY A 148 7.77 -8.98 2.00
C GLY A 148 8.46 -9.59 0.79
N LEU A 149 9.79 -9.57 0.81
CA LEU A 149 10.69 -10.26 -0.12
C LEU A 149 10.51 -11.80 -0.14
N ASN A 150 9.30 -12.31 0.06
CA ASN A 150 8.96 -13.73 0.04
C ASN A 150 8.74 -14.29 -1.36
N LYS A 151 8.97 -13.50 -2.42
CA LYS A 151 9.18 -14.02 -3.78
C LYS A 151 10.67 -14.06 -4.12
N LYS A 152 11.47 -14.83 -3.37
CA LYS A 152 12.88 -15.09 -3.72
C LYS A 152 13.03 -15.45 -5.20
N VAL A 153 12.12 -16.27 -5.75
CA VAL A 153 12.14 -16.71 -7.15
C VAL A 153 11.93 -15.58 -8.17
N LYS A 154 11.05 -14.59 -7.90
CA LYS A 154 10.86 -13.46 -8.85
C LYS A 154 11.95 -12.40 -8.73
N PHE A 155 12.52 -12.21 -7.53
CA PHE A 155 13.66 -11.30 -7.35
C PHE A 155 14.88 -11.82 -8.12
N PHE A 156 15.21 -13.11 -7.99
CA PHE A 156 16.28 -13.70 -8.80
C PHE A 156 16.04 -13.52 -10.30
N ASN A 157 14.84 -13.78 -10.81
CA ASN A 157 14.55 -13.55 -12.24
C ASN A 157 14.64 -12.09 -12.69
N PHE A 158 14.56 -11.11 -11.78
CA PHE A 158 14.74 -9.70 -12.08
C PHE A 158 16.22 -9.29 -12.07
N PHE A 159 17.03 -9.87 -11.17
CA PHE A 159 18.46 -9.54 -11.04
C PHE A 159 19.39 -10.41 -11.90
N ILE A 160 18.98 -11.64 -12.26
CA ILE A 160 19.77 -12.56 -13.09
C ILE A 160 20.06 -11.98 -14.49
N PRO A 161 19.10 -11.41 -15.24
CA PRO A 161 19.38 -10.86 -16.57
C PRO A 161 20.43 -9.73 -16.60
N PRO A 162 20.33 -8.67 -15.77
CA PRO A 162 21.36 -7.63 -15.75
C PRO A 162 22.70 -8.14 -15.21
N PHE A 163 22.70 -9.08 -14.26
CA PHE A 163 23.94 -9.67 -13.75
C PHE A 163 24.67 -10.50 -14.83
N PHE A 164 23.96 -11.33 -15.59
CA PHE A 164 24.54 -12.10 -16.70
C PHE A 164 25.10 -11.19 -17.80
N ALA A 165 24.42 -10.08 -18.11
CA ALA A 165 24.90 -9.11 -19.08
C ALA A 165 26.21 -8.43 -18.64
N ILE A 166 26.32 -8.07 -17.35
CA ILE A 166 27.55 -7.47 -16.82
C ILE A 166 28.69 -8.50 -16.83
N CYS A 167 28.44 -9.74 -16.40
CA CYS A 167 29.45 -10.79 -16.42
C CYS A 167 29.92 -11.14 -17.85
N SER A 168 29.00 -11.19 -18.82
CA SER A 168 29.37 -11.48 -20.21
C SER A 168 30.22 -10.35 -20.81
N LEU A 169 29.90 -9.09 -20.51
CA LEU A 169 30.68 -7.94 -20.95
C LEU A 169 32.10 -7.94 -20.37
N ILE A 170 32.24 -8.25 -19.07
CA ILE A 170 33.54 -8.35 -18.40
C ILE A 170 34.38 -9.47 -19.03
N LEU A 171 33.79 -10.65 -19.23
CA LEU A 171 34.50 -11.78 -19.87
C LEU A 171 34.95 -11.44 -21.29
N PHE A 172 34.08 -10.83 -22.09
CA PHE A 172 34.44 -10.38 -23.43
C PHE A 172 35.59 -9.37 -23.41
N SER A 173 35.52 -8.37 -22.53
CA SER A 173 36.57 -7.36 -22.39
C SER A 173 37.92 -7.97 -21.97
N SER A 174 37.91 -8.90 -21.03
CA SER A 174 39.12 -9.58 -20.56
C SER A 174 39.75 -10.47 -21.65
N SER A 175 38.94 -11.15 -22.46
CA SER A 175 39.42 -11.94 -23.59
C SER A 175 40.06 -11.04 -24.65
N PHE A 176 39.41 -9.92 -24.99
CA PHE A 176 39.98 -8.92 -25.90
C PHE A 176 41.33 -8.38 -25.38
N ILE A 177 41.43 -8.03 -24.10
CA ILE A 177 42.68 -7.58 -23.48
C ILE A 177 43.73 -8.69 -23.53
N TYR A 178 43.38 -9.95 -23.24
CA TYR A 178 44.32 -11.06 -23.25
C TYR A 178 44.83 -11.40 -24.66
N PHE A 179 44.00 -11.25 -25.70
CA PHE A 179 44.41 -11.47 -27.09
C PHE A 179 45.19 -10.30 -27.70
N TYR A 180 44.95 -9.06 -27.27
CA TYR A 180 45.66 -7.87 -27.79
C TYR A 180 46.88 -7.45 -26.97
N SER A 181 46.92 -7.73 -25.66
CA SER A 181 48.09 -7.46 -24.81
C SER A 181 49.40 -8.22 -25.14
N PRO A 182 49.42 -9.39 -25.82
CA PRO A 182 50.67 -10.04 -26.20
C PRO A 182 51.37 -9.23 -27.31
N PHE A 183 50.61 -8.63 -28.23
CA PHE A 183 51.17 -7.86 -29.34
C PHE A 183 51.86 -6.57 -28.86
N GLU A 184 51.27 -5.87 -27.90
CA GLU A 184 51.86 -4.62 -27.39
C GLU A 184 53.15 -4.84 -26.57
N ASN A 185 53.28 -6.00 -25.92
CA ASN A 185 54.50 -6.37 -25.19
C ASN A 185 55.62 -6.92 -26.08
N ILE A 186 55.30 -7.49 -27.24
CA ILE A 186 56.29 -7.95 -28.22
C ILE A 186 56.88 -6.74 -28.97
N GLU A 187 56.03 -5.81 -29.41
CA GLU A 187 56.46 -4.60 -30.13
C GLU A 187 57.34 -3.67 -29.26
N LYS A 188 57.02 -3.52 -27.96
CA LYS A 188 57.86 -2.77 -27.00
C LYS A 188 59.19 -3.47 -26.68
N LYS A 189 59.25 -4.81 -26.75
CA LYS A 189 60.50 -5.57 -26.55
C LYS A 189 61.43 -5.53 -27.77
N GLU A 190 60.88 -5.47 -28.99
CA GLU A 190 61.71 -5.31 -30.20
C GLU A 190 62.30 -3.89 -30.32
N LEU A 191 61.57 -2.85 -29.90
CA LEU A 191 62.08 -1.47 -29.92
C LEU A 191 63.15 -1.17 -28.85
N THR A 192 63.29 -2.02 -27.83
CA THR A 192 64.24 -1.82 -26.72
C THR A 192 65.44 -2.76 -26.75
N ASN A 193 65.50 -3.71 -27.70
CA ASN A 193 66.62 -4.64 -27.84
C ASN A 193 67.21 -4.56 -29.25
N PRO A 194 68.09 -3.59 -29.55
CA PRO A 194 68.86 -3.61 -30.78
C PRO A 194 70.01 -4.61 -30.61
N LYS A 195 69.98 -5.72 -31.35
CA LYS A 195 71.17 -6.53 -31.65
C LYS A 195 71.00 -7.30 -32.95
#